data_AF-A0A1C6RMK6-F1
#
_entry.id   AF-A0A1C6RMK6-F1
#
_cell.length_a   1.000
_cell.length_b   1.000
_cell.length_c   1.000
_cell.angle_alpha   90.00
_cell.angle_beta   90.00
_cell.angle_gamma   90.00
#
_symmetry.space_group_name_H-M   'P 1'
#
loop_
_entity.id
_entity.type
_entity.pdbx_description
1 polymer ?
#
loop_
_entity_poly.entity_id
_entity_poly.type
_entity_poly.pdbx_seq_one_letter_code
_entity_poly.pdbx_strand_id
1 'polypeptide(L)'
;MAGRMVLGSAALTDLVRPASASDPAGVQRVLPVLPELTGLLPNRGLRRGSTVSVAAGQPRRSGGTSLMLALLAEASRAGSWCAVVGVPAFGAVAAAEAGIALDRLALVPHPGPEWPTVVAALIDGVDVVVAAVPATVSASVASRLAARARQRGSVLVPYGRWAGADVTLQVVRGTWEGIGPGRGRLRRREVTVSARGRGAAARPKEITVWLPGDGRTRVVPRSATGRPTAPAVAPRRGPLTLVGSA
;
A
#
# COMPACT_ATOMS: atom_id res chain seq x y z
N MET A 1 26.40 -21.02 26.15
CA MET A 1 25.76 -19.76 26.58
C MET A 1 25.81 -18.77 25.42
N ALA A 2 24.71 -18.58 24.69
CA ALA A 2 24.66 -17.64 23.57
C ALA A 2 24.03 -16.33 24.05
N GLY A 3 24.83 -15.26 24.08
CA GLY A 3 24.43 -13.92 24.49
C GLY A 3 23.39 -13.35 23.53
N ARG A 4 22.20 -13.11 24.06
CA ARG A 4 21.09 -12.44 23.39
C ARG A 4 21.45 -10.96 23.27
N MET A 5 21.93 -10.53 22.10
CA MET A 5 22.21 -9.12 21.81
C MET A 5 20.87 -8.39 21.61
N VAL A 6 20.27 -7.95 22.71
CA VAL A 6 19.16 -6.99 22.69
C VAL A 6 19.79 -5.62 22.46
N LEU A 7 19.75 -5.12 21.22
CA LEU A 7 20.03 -3.72 20.97
C LEU A 7 18.97 -2.89 21.73
N GLY A 8 19.41 -2.16 22.75
CA GLY A 8 18.55 -1.26 23.53
C GLY A 8 17.98 -0.14 22.63
N SER A 9 16.79 0.37 22.96
CA SER A 9 16.10 1.38 22.13
C SER A 9 16.94 2.62 21.85
N ALA A 10 17.87 2.97 22.74
CA ALA A 10 18.82 4.07 22.56
C ALA A 10 19.71 3.90 21.30
N ALA A 11 20.18 2.69 21.00
CA ALA A 11 21.02 2.43 19.83
C ALA A 11 20.25 2.55 18.50
N LEU A 12 18.94 2.29 18.52
CA LEU A 12 18.06 2.54 17.36
C LEU A 12 17.76 4.03 17.17
N THR A 13 17.89 4.83 18.23
CA THR A 13 17.56 6.27 18.20
C THR A 13 18.58 7.05 17.35
N ASP A 14 19.85 6.60 17.33
CA ASP A 14 20.90 7.20 16.49
C ASP A 14 20.83 6.77 15.00
N LEU A 15 20.18 5.65 14.70
CA LEU A 15 19.98 5.16 13.32
C LEU A 15 18.76 5.79 12.64
N VAL A 16 17.79 6.24 13.44
CA VAL A 16 16.57 6.88 12.95
C VAL A 16 16.72 8.39 13.12
N ARG A 17 17.05 9.08 12.02
CA ARG A 17 16.92 10.55 12.00
C ARG A 17 15.46 10.87 12.33
N PRO A 18 15.15 11.59 13.41
CA PRO A 18 13.77 11.91 13.72
C PRO A 18 13.16 12.72 12.58
N ALA A 19 11.96 12.35 12.11
CA ALA A 19 11.21 13.09 11.08
C ALA A 19 10.91 14.55 11.48
N SER A 20 11.18 14.93 12.74
CA SER A 20 11.17 16.31 13.22
C SER A 20 12.41 17.14 12.85
N ALA A 21 13.41 16.58 12.15
CA ALA A 21 14.34 17.37 11.35
C ALA A 21 13.54 18.04 10.22
N SER A 22 12.91 19.14 10.61
CA SER A 22 12.01 19.91 9.79
C SER A 22 12.85 20.42 8.63
N ASP A 23 12.53 19.96 7.43
CA ASP A 23 13.01 20.63 6.23
C ASP A 23 12.55 22.09 6.35
N PRO A 24 13.44 23.11 6.36
CA PRO A 24 13.10 24.51 6.57
C PRO A 24 12.34 25.12 5.37
N ALA A 25 11.56 24.33 4.66
CA ALA A 25 10.70 24.74 3.57
C ALA A 25 9.38 23.96 3.60
N GLY A 26 8.28 24.63 3.94
CA GLY A 26 6.91 24.09 3.88
C GLY A 26 6.39 23.79 2.46
N VAL A 27 7.20 23.18 1.60
CA VAL A 27 7.01 23.16 0.14
C VAL A 27 6.62 21.77 -0.42
N GLN A 28 6.75 20.66 0.31
CA GLN A 28 6.05 19.42 -0.07
C GLN A 28 5.03 18.98 0.99
N ARG A 29 3.87 19.65 0.94
CA ARG A 29 2.61 19.21 1.59
C ARG A 29 2.10 17.86 1.05
N VAL A 30 2.68 17.35 -0.04
CA VAL A 30 2.22 16.17 -0.76
C VAL A 30 3.44 15.29 -1.07
N LEU A 31 3.41 14.03 -0.63
CA LEU A 31 4.40 13.02 -1.00
C LEU A 31 4.07 12.47 -2.39
N PRO A 32 5.09 12.21 -3.22
CA PRO A 32 4.88 11.70 -4.57
C PRO A 32 4.33 10.28 -4.54
N VAL A 33 3.56 9.94 -5.58
CA VAL A 33 3.08 8.59 -5.87
C VAL A 33 3.42 8.27 -7.31
N LEU A 34 3.35 6.99 -7.66
CA LEU A 34 3.50 6.57 -9.05
C LEU A 34 2.56 7.37 -9.98
N PRO A 35 3.04 7.82 -11.16
CA PRO A 35 2.28 8.68 -12.07
C PRO A 35 0.88 8.14 -12.38
N GLU A 36 0.73 6.82 -12.45
CA GLU A 36 -0.53 6.18 -12.78
C GLU A 36 -1.56 6.31 -11.64
N LEU A 37 -1.11 6.36 -10.38
CA LEU A 37 -1.97 6.52 -9.21
C LEU A 37 -2.40 7.98 -8.99
N THR A 38 -1.73 8.96 -9.60
CA THR A 38 -2.02 10.39 -9.39
C THR A 38 -3.48 10.74 -9.70
N GLY A 39 -4.09 10.11 -10.72
CA GLY A 39 -5.48 10.34 -11.11
C GLY A 39 -6.52 9.92 -10.07
N LEU A 40 -6.15 9.00 -9.16
CA LEU A 40 -7.01 8.52 -8.08
C LEU A 40 -7.01 9.43 -6.85
N LEU A 41 -5.97 10.26 -6.69
CA LEU A 41 -5.78 11.07 -5.49
C LEU A 41 -6.17 12.53 -5.76
N PRO A 42 -6.92 13.19 -4.86
CA PRO A 42 -7.33 14.59 -5.05
C PRO A 42 -6.16 15.55 -5.27
N ASN A 43 -5.05 15.33 -4.57
CA ASN A 43 -3.87 16.18 -4.62
C ASN A 43 -2.80 15.63 -5.58
N ARG A 44 -3.15 14.65 -6.42
CA ARG A 44 -2.21 13.91 -7.28
C ARG A 44 -1.03 13.27 -6.53
N GLY A 45 -1.19 13.06 -5.24
CA GLY A 45 -0.19 12.47 -4.34
C GLY A 45 -0.75 12.34 -2.91
N LEU A 46 0.08 11.87 -1.99
CA LEU A 46 -0.32 11.65 -0.60
C LEU A 46 -0.13 12.95 0.20
N ARG A 47 -1.23 13.62 0.54
CA ARG A 47 -1.16 14.82 1.38
C ARG A 47 -0.64 14.44 2.77
N ARG A 48 0.39 15.12 3.26
CA ARG A 48 0.88 14.96 4.63
C ARG A 48 -0.25 15.15 5.64
N GLY A 49 -0.31 14.27 6.64
CA GLY A 49 -1.40 14.21 7.62
C GLY A 49 -2.71 13.59 7.12
N SER A 50 -2.80 13.15 5.86
CA SER A 50 -4.00 12.48 5.36
C SER A 50 -4.04 11.00 5.74
N THR A 51 -5.25 10.43 5.68
CA THR A 51 -5.48 9.00 5.82
C THR A 51 -5.96 8.42 4.48
N VAL A 52 -5.12 7.60 3.85
CA VAL A 52 -5.43 6.92 2.59
C VAL A 52 -5.48 5.42 2.83
N SER A 53 -6.67 4.85 2.96
CA SER A 53 -6.81 3.42 3.23
C SER A 53 -6.64 2.60 1.96
N VAL A 54 -6.01 1.44 2.11
CA VAL A 54 -5.97 0.39 1.09
C VAL A 54 -6.86 -0.73 1.61
N ALA A 55 -8.04 -0.85 1.01
CA ALA A 55 -8.98 -1.90 1.39
C ALA A 55 -8.40 -3.26 1.02
N ALA A 56 -8.20 -4.11 2.03
CA ALA A 56 -8.00 -5.53 1.82
C ALA A 56 -9.31 -6.09 1.22
N GLY A 57 -9.31 -6.35 -0.09
CA GLY A 57 -10.45 -6.96 -0.77
C GLY A 57 -10.74 -8.36 -0.23
N GLN A 58 -11.89 -8.93 -0.61
CA GLN A 58 -12.13 -10.36 -0.40
C GLN A 58 -10.97 -11.19 -1.00
N PRO A 59 -10.64 -12.37 -0.43
CA PRO A 59 -9.49 -13.18 -0.84
C PRO A 59 -9.40 -13.49 -2.34
N ARG A 60 -10.51 -13.42 -3.09
CA ARG A 60 -10.56 -13.58 -4.55
C ARG A 60 -10.03 -12.37 -5.36
N ARG A 61 -9.83 -11.21 -4.73
CA ARG A 61 -9.25 -10.00 -5.32
C ARG A 61 -7.90 -9.69 -4.66
N SER A 62 -6.95 -10.61 -4.86
CA SER A 62 -5.55 -10.38 -4.48
C SER A 62 -4.99 -9.15 -5.21
N GLY A 63 -4.08 -8.40 -4.61
CA GLY A 63 -3.51 -7.17 -5.21
C GLY A 63 -3.44 -5.99 -4.26
N GLY A 64 -4.05 -6.08 -3.08
CA GLY A 64 -3.94 -5.06 -2.03
C GLY A 64 -2.48 -4.77 -1.63
N THR A 65 -1.67 -5.80 -1.42
CA THR A 65 -0.24 -5.64 -1.10
C THR A 65 0.51 -4.94 -2.23
N SER A 66 0.29 -5.33 -3.49
CA SER A 66 0.93 -4.69 -4.64
C SER A 66 0.52 -3.22 -4.78
N LEU A 67 -0.76 -2.89 -4.51
CA LEU A 67 -1.25 -1.51 -4.49
C LEU A 67 -0.65 -0.69 -3.34
N MET A 68 -0.52 -1.29 -2.15
CA MET A 68 0.14 -0.68 -1.01
C MET A 68 1.61 -0.38 -1.34
N LEU A 69 2.35 -1.34 -1.90
CA LEU A 69 3.75 -1.12 -2.33
C LEU A 69 3.85 -0.02 -3.39
N ALA A 70 2.97 -0.03 -4.39
CA ALA A 70 2.89 1.00 -5.42
C ALA A 70 2.59 2.40 -4.87
N LEU A 71 1.82 2.48 -3.78
CA LEU A 71 1.51 3.74 -3.09
C LEU A 71 2.73 4.31 -2.36
N LEU A 72 3.59 3.44 -1.82
CA LEU A 72 4.80 3.81 -1.08
C LEU A 72 6.01 4.08 -1.98
N ALA A 73 6.07 3.43 -3.15
CA ALA A 73 7.26 3.36 -4.01
C ALA A 73 7.91 4.72 -4.25
N GLU A 74 7.18 5.68 -4.83
CA GLU A 74 7.76 6.99 -5.16
C GLU A 74 8.13 7.83 -3.92
N ALA A 75 7.32 7.78 -2.85
CA ALA A 75 7.65 8.48 -1.61
C ALA A 75 8.96 7.95 -1.01
N SER A 76 9.14 6.62 -1.02
CA SER A 76 10.34 5.96 -0.54
C SER A 76 11.56 6.28 -1.43
N ARG A 77 11.42 6.25 -2.76
CA ARG A 77 12.47 6.66 -3.71
C ARG A 77 12.88 8.12 -3.56
N ALA A 78 11.93 8.98 -3.22
CA ALA A 78 12.17 10.39 -2.91
C ALA A 78 12.81 10.60 -1.52
N GLY A 79 13.12 9.54 -0.77
CA GLY A 79 13.84 9.59 0.50
C GLY A 79 12.97 9.60 1.75
N SER A 80 11.65 9.48 1.61
CA SER A 80 10.72 9.40 2.75
C SER A 80 10.91 8.10 3.54
N TRP A 81 10.81 8.17 4.86
CA TRP A 81 10.74 6.98 5.70
C TRP A 81 9.36 6.35 5.64
N CYS A 82 9.33 5.03 5.45
CA CYS A 82 8.09 4.25 5.46
C CYS A 82 8.12 3.22 6.58
N ALA A 83 6.96 2.96 7.19
CA ALA A 83 6.79 1.88 8.14
C ALA A 83 5.64 0.96 7.74
N VAL A 84 5.79 -0.34 7.95
CA VAL A 84 4.74 -1.34 7.74
C VAL A 84 4.53 -2.14 9.02
N VAL A 85 3.31 -2.07 9.54
CA VAL A 85 2.93 -2.64 10.83
C VAL A 85 1.85 -3.70 10.65
N GLY A 86 2.04 -4.88 11.24
CA GLY A 86 1.03 -5.94 11.29
C GLY A 86 0.84 -6.71 9.98
N VAL A 87 1.83 -6.70 9.07
CA VAL A 87 1.79 -7.49 7.82
C VAL A 87 2.88 -8.58 7.86
N PRO A 88 2.64 -9.74 8.51
CA PRO A 88 3.65 -10.81 8.62
C PRO A 88 4.19 -11.33 7.30
N ALA A 89 3.32 -11.38 6.28
CA ALA A 89 3.66 -11.85 4.94
C ALA A 89 4.26 -10.74 4.04
N PHE A 90 4.77 -9.66 4.62
CA PHE A 90 5.40 -8.59 3.85
C PHE A 90 6.73 -9.08 3.25
N GLY A 91 6.83 -9.13 1.92
CA GLY A 91 8.05 -9.54 1.23
C GLY A 91 8.99 -8.36 1.00
N ALA A 92 10.13 -8.32 1.71
CA ALA A 92 11.14 -7.27 1.55
C ALA A 92 11.75 -7.24 0.13
N VAL A 93 12.00 -8.41 -0.48
CA VAL A 93 12.48 -8.50 -1.87
C VAL A 93 11.47 -7.92 -2.83
N ALA A 94 10.18 -8.27 -2.68
CA ALA A 94 9.11 -7.72 -3.51
C ALA A 94 8.95 -6.20 -3.32
N ALA A 95 9.22 -5.69 -2.11
CA ALA A 95 9.23 -4.25 -1.85
C ALA A 95 10.40 -3.56 -2.57
N ALA A 96 11.60 -4.13 -2.52
CA ALA A 96 12.76 -3.61 -3.27
C ALA A 96 12.52 -3.61 -4.79
N GLU A 97 11.95 -4.69 -5.33
CA GLU A 97 11.56 -4.78 -6.73
C GLU A 97 10.51 -3.73 -7.12
N ALA A 98 9.60 -3.41 -6.20
CA ALA A 98 8.63 -2.33 -6.38
C ALA A 98 9.23 -0.92 -6.21
N GLY A 99 10.53 -0.81 -5.91
CA GLY A 99 11.25 0.45 -5.77
C GLY A 99 11.30 1.02 -4.36
N ILE A 100 10.95 0.25 -3.33
CA ILE A 100 11.08 0.68 -1.93
C ILE A 100 12.54 0.68 -1.50
N ALA A 101 13.01 1.81 -0.97
CA ALA A 101 14.31 1.95 -0.36
C ALA A 101 14.31 1.23 1.01
N LEU A 102 14.86 0.01 1.04
CA LEU A 102 14.81 -0.85 2.23
C LEU A 102 15.61 -0.31 3.42
N ASP A 103 16.62 0.53 3.17
CA ASP A 103 17.39 1.26 4.17
C ASP A 103 16.55 2.32 4.92
N ARG A 104 15.36 2.65 4.39
CA ARG A 104 14.40 3.60 4.96
C ARG A 104 13.03 2.97 5.23
N LEU A 105 13.00 1.65 5.40
CA LEU A 105 11.79 0.89 5.67
C LEU A 105 11.84 0.24 7.06
N ALA A 106 10.95 0.67 7.96
CA ALA A 106 10.72 0.01 9.23
C ALA A 106 9.65 -1.08 9.10
N LEU A 107 9.94 -2.30 9.56
CA LEU A 107 8.99 -3.42 9.55
C LEU A 107 8.67 -3.85 10.97
N VAL A 108 7.38 -3.89 11.31
CA VAL A 108 6.88 -4.47 12.56
C VAL A 108 5.84 -5.55 12.22
N PRO A 109 6.28 -6.80 11.97
CA PRO A 109 5.38 -7.87 11.51
C PRO A 109 4.27 -8.22 12.51
N HIS A 110 4.60 -8.23 13.82
CA HIS A 110 3.73 -8.70 14.89
C HIS A 110 3.67 -7.66 16.03
N PRO A 111 2.87 -6.58 15.90
CA PRO A 111 2.79 -5.54 16.93
C PRO A 111 2.02 -5.98 18.19
N GLY A 112 1.30 -7.10 18.14
CA GLY A 112 0.55 -7.63 19.28
C GLY A 112 -0.56 -6.68 19.78
N PRO A 113 -0.90 -6.73 21.07
CA PRO A 113 -1.95 -5.88 21.66
C PRO A 113 -1.58 -4.39 21.66
N GLU A 114 -0.28 -4.07 21.62
CA GLU A 114 0.26 -2.71 21.59
C GLU A 114 0.19 -2.06 20.20
N TRP A 115 -0.57 -2.64 19.26
CA TRP A 115 -0.76 -2.10 17.90
C TRP A 115 -1.05 -0.59 17.88
N PRO A 116 -1.96 -0.02 18.70
CA PRO A 116 -2.20 1.42 18.69
C PRO A 116 -0.97 2.22 19.12
N THR A 117 -0.26 1.75 20.15
CA THR A 117 0.95 2.38 20.70
C THR A 117 2.07 2.39 19.68
N VAL A 118 2.32 1.25 19.03
CA VAL A 118 3.33 1.09 17.98
C VAL A 118 3.05 1.99 16.79
N VAL A 119 1.80 2.00 16.30
CA VAL A 119 1.42 2.87 15.17
C VAL A 119 1.56 4.34 15.55
N ALA A 120 1.16 4.74 16.76
CA ALA A 120 1.31 6.11 17.24
C ALA A 120 2.78 6.55 17.32
N ALA A 121 3.66 5.69 17.82
CA ALA A 121 5.10 5.96 17.90
C ALA A 121 5.72 6.13 16.50
N LEU A 122 5.34 5.27 15.55
CA LEU A 122 5.81 5.40 14.17
C LEU A 122 5.28 6.67 13.49
N ILE A 123 4.02 7.05 13.74
CA ILE A 123 3.45 8.32 13.25
C ILE A 123 4.28 9.53 13.70
N ASP A 124 4.91 9.47 14.88
CA ASP A 124 5.76 10.57 15.36
C ASP A 124 7.14 10.60 14.68
N GLY A 125 7.58 9.50 14.08
CA GLY A 125 8.96 9.30 13.63
C GLY A 125 9.17 9.11 12.13
N VAL A 126 8.13 8.80 11.34
CA VAL A 126 8.24 8.54 9.89
C VAL A 126 7.22 9.30 9.04
N ASP A 127 7.44 9.35 7.73
CA ASP A 127 6.59 10.09 6.79
C ASP A 127 5.31 9.33 6.40
N VAL A 128 5.40 8.00 6.27
CA VAL A 128 4.27 7.15 5.87
C VAL A 128 4.20 5.90 6.75
N VAL A 129 3.03 5.66 7.37
CA VAL A 129 2.79 4.49 8.20
C VAL A 129 1.68 3.64 7.58
N VAL A 130 2.04 2.47 7.06
CA VAL A 130 1.08 1.43 6.74
C VAL A 130 0.76 0.63 8.00
N ALA A 131 -0.51 0.51 8.34
CA ALA A 131 -0.95 -0.26 9.48
C ALA A 131 -2.03 -1.26 9.07
N ALA A 132 -1.71 -2.56 9.12
CA ALA A 132 -2.71 -3.62 8.98
C ALA A 132 -3.75 -3.46 10.08
N VAL A 133 -5.00 -3.25 9.70
CA VAL A 133 -6.06 -2.96 10.66
C VAL A 133 -6.47 -4.26 11.35
N PRO A 134 -6.40 -4.34 12.69
CA PRO A 134 -6.89 -5.50 13.43
C PRO A 134 -8.38 -5.75 13.13
N ALA A 135 -8.84 -6.99 13.30
CA ALA A 135 -10.25 -7.35 13.06
C ALA A 135 -11.22 -6.48 13.87
N THR A 136 -10.81 -6.09 15.08
CA THR A 136 -11.52 -5.18 15.96
C THR A 136 -10.64 -3.97 16.27
N VAL A 137 -10.99 -2.82 15.68
CA VAL A 137 -10.44 -1.51 16.07
C VAL A 137 -11.60 -0.59 16.41
N SER A 138 -11.55 0.07 17.56
CA SER A 138 -12.60 1.00 17.95
C SER A 138 -12.50 2.29 17.12
N ALA A 139 -13.64 2.93 16.88
CA ALA A 139 -13.68 4.23 16.18
C ALA A 139 -12.86 5.32 16.93
N SER A 140 -12.79 5.24 18.27
CA SER A 140 -12.01 6.16 19.08
C SER A 140 -10.50 6.00 18.85
N VAL A 141 -9.99 4.76 18.79
CA VAL A 141 -8.57 4.49 18.47
C VAL A 141 -8.25 4.94 17.05
N ALA A 142 -9.10 4.58 16.07
CA ALA A 142 -8.90 5.00 14.69
C ALA A 142 -8.88 6.53 14.53
N SER A 143 -9.82 7.23 15.19
CA SER A 143 -9.88 8.69 15.19
C SER A 143 -8.64 9.33 15.82
N ARG A 144 -8.17 8.81 16.97
CA ARG A 144 -6.95 9.28 17.64
C ARG A 144 -5.71 9.11 16.76
N LEU A 145 -5.54 7.98 16.11
CA LEU A 145 -4.42 7.75 15.19
C LEU A 145 -4.47 8.67 13.98
N ALA A 146 -5.65 8.85 13.36
CA ALA A 146 -5.81 9.79 12.26
C ALA A 146 -5.58 11.25 12.68
N ALA A 147 -6.00 11.65 13.89
CA ALA A 147 -5.71 12.97 14.44
C ALA A 147 -4.22 13.16 14.71
N ARG A 148 -3.53 12.16 15.27
CA ARG A 148 -2.08 12.20 15.50
C ARG A 148 -1.31 12.31 14.18
N ALA A 149 -1.70 11.54 13.17
CA ALA A 149 -1.13 11.62 11.82
C ALA A 149 -1.26 13.04 11.26
N ARG A 150 -2.43 13.68 11.40
CA ARG A 150 -2.63 15.09 11.02
C ARG A 150 -1.73 16.06 11.76
N GLN A 151 -1.58 15.89 13.07
CA GLN A 151 -0.74 16.75 13.92
C GLN A 151 0.76 16.61 13.59
N ARG A 152 1.21 15.40 13.24
CA ARG A 152 2.61 15.11 12.93
C ARG A 152 2.97 15.25 11.45
N GLY A 153 1.97 15.39 10.57
CA GLY A 153 2.20 15.44 9.13
C GLY A 153 2.58 14.08 8.51
N SER A 154 2.47 12.98 9.25
CA SER A 154 2.62 11.62 8.72
C SER A 154 1.39 11.23 7.91
N VAL A 155 1.58 10.49 6.81
CA VAL A 155 0.49 9.87 6.06
C VAL A 155 0.15 8.53 6.72
N LEU A 156 -1.11 8.35 7.11
CA LEU A 156 -1.58 7.06 7.62
C LEU A 156 -2.20 6.25 6.48
N VAL A 157 -1.74 5.02 6.29
CA VAL A 157 -2.22 4.09 5.27
C VAL A 157 -2.80 2.84 5.95
N PRO A 158 -4.07 2.88 6.40
CA PRO A 158 -4.71 1.69 6.94
C PRO A 158 -4.82 0.61 5.87
N TYR A 159 -4.26 -0.57 6.14
CA TYR A 159 -4.36 -1.74 5.29
C TYR A 159 -5.46 -2.66 5.81
N GLY A 160 -6.68 -2.46 5.30
CA GLY A 160 -7.89 -3.09 5.84
C GLY A 160 -9.09 -2.15 5.84
N ARG A 161 -10.13 -2.52 6.59
CA ARG A 161 -11.33 -1.67 6.74
C ARG A 161 -11.02 -0.51 7.68
N TRP A 162 -11.25 0.72 7.23
CA TRP A 162 -11.03 1.91 8.04
C TRP A 162 -12.15 2.92 7.87
N ALA A 163 -12.78 3.31 8.98
CA ALA A 163 -13.80 4.34 8.97
C ALA A 163 -13.17 5.73 8.91
N GLY A 164 -13.70 6.60 8.05
CA GLY A 164 -13.28 7.99 8.01
C GLY A 164 -11.92 8.23 7.35
N ALA A 165 -11.49 7.36 6.43
CA ALA A 165 -10.38 7.68 5.53
C ALA A 165 -10.76 8.88 4.62
N ASP A 166 -9.76 9.66 4.20
CA ASP A 166 -9.94 10.73 3.22
C ASP A 166 -10.17 10.12 1.82
N VAL A 167 -9.40 9.07 1.51
CA VAL A 167 -9.52 8.24 0.31
C VAL A 167 -9.39 6.77 0.72
N THR A 168 -10.20 5.93 0.11
CA THR A 168 -10.15 4.46 0.17
C THR A 168 -9.86 3.94 -1.21
N LEU A 169 -8.71 3.28 -1.36
CA LEU A 169 -8.28 2.61 -2.57
C LEU A 169 -8.60 1.13 -2.48
N GLN A 170 -9.11 0.56 -3.55
CA GLN A 170 -9.47 -0.85 -3.61
C GLN A 170 -9.19 -1.43 -4.99
N VAL A 171 -8.56 -2.61 -5.03
CA VAL A 171 -8.48 -3.42 -6.25
C VAL A 171 -9.85 -4.06 -6.50
N VAL A 172 -10.52 -3.66 -7.58
CA VAL A 172 -11.85 -4.15 -7.94
C VAL A 172 -11.83 -5.22 -9.02
N ARG A 173 -10.80 -5.23 -9.89
CA ARG A 173 -10.60 -6.28 -10.91
C ARG A 173 -9.12 -6.56 -11.04
N GLY A 174 -8.78 -7.77 -11.46
CA GLY A 174 -7.40 -8.11 -11.77
C GLY A 174 -7.27 -9.32 -12.67
N THR A 175 -6.51 -9.19 -13.75
CA THR A 175 -6.25 -10.24 -14.74
C THR A 175 -4.75 -10.48 -14.83
N TRP A 176 -4.34 -11.74 -14.75
CA TRP A 176 -2.94 -12.11 -14.86
C TRP A 176 -2.55 -12.40 -16.31
N GLU A 177 -1.34 -12.00 -16.68
CA GLU A 177 -0.71 -12.33 -17.96
C GLU A 177 0.59 -13.13 -17.76
N GLY A 178 1.02 -13.82 -18.83
CA GLY A 178 2.27 -14.60 -18.87
C GLY A 178 2.09 -16.12 -18.97
N ILE A 179 0.84 -16.60 -19.01
CA ILE A 179 0.52 -18.01 -19.28
C ILE A 179 0.24 -18.16 -20.78
N GLY A 180 1.06 -18.95 -21.48
CA GLY A 180 0.81 -19.37 -22.86
C GLY A 180 0.21 -20.79 -22.92
N PRO A 181 -0.01 -21.35 -24.12
CA PRO A 181 -0.50 -22.71 -24.29
C PRO A 181 0.49 -23.73 -23.69
N GLY A 182 0.06 -24.43 -22.64
CA GLY A 182 0.82 -25.53 -22.01
C GLY A 182 2.09 -25.14 -21.23
N ARG A 183 2.49 -23.86 -21.23
CA ARG A 183 3.69 -23.36 -20.52
C ARG A 183 3.57 -21.87 -20.21
N GLY A 184 4.20 -21.43 -19.13
CA GLY A 184 4.31 -20.01 -18.78
C GLY A 184 4.49 -19.78 -17.28
N ARG A 185 4.75 -18.52 -16.90
CA ARG A 185 4.72 -18.08 -15.50
C ARG A 185 4.02 -16.75 -15.43
N LEU A 186 3.36 -16.45 -14.32
CA LEU A 186 2.73 -15.14 -14.11
C LEU A 186 3.81 -14.05 -14.20
N ARG A 187 3.61 -13.09 -15.11
CA ARG A 187 4.59 -12.02 -15.37
C ARG A 187 4.12 -10.69 -14.79
N ARG A 188 2.87 -10.35 -15.07
CA ARG A 188 2.27 -9.06 -14.71
C ARG A 188 0.78 -9.22 -14.51
N ARG A 189 0.20 -8.30 -13.75
CA ARG A 189 -1.23 -8.28 -13.52
C ARG A 189 -1.79 -6.93 -13.88
N GLU A 190 -2.75 -6.93 -14.79
CA GLU A 190 -3.58 -5.75 -15.02
C GLU A 190 -4.58 -5.69 -13.87
N VAL A 191 -4.64 -4.57 -13.17
CA VAL A 191 -5.60 -4.36 -12.08
C VAL A 191 -6.40 -3.09 -12.30
N THR A 192 -7.71 -3.16 -12.04
CA THR A 192 -8.54 -1.96 -11.92
C THR A 192 -8.58 -1.55 -10.46
N VAL A 193 -8.13 -0.33 -10.18
CA VAL A 193 -8.15 0.27 -8.84
C VAL A 193 -9.24 1.32 -8.79
N SER A 194 -10.13 1.21 -7.82
CA SER A 194 -11.13 2.22 -7.52
C SER A 194 -10.69 3.07 -6.32
N ALA A 195 -10.86 4.39 -6.43
CA ALA A 195 -10.76 5.33 -5.32
C ALA A 195 -12.15 5.84 -4.97
N ARG A 196 -12.48 5.80 -3.68
CA ARG A 196 -13.70 6.39 -3.10
C ARG A 196 -13.30 7.20 -1.88
N GLY A 197 -13.96 8.32 -1.61
CA GLY A 197 -13.61 9.12 -0.45
C GLY A 197 -14.66 10.16 -0.13
N ARG A 198 -14.24 11.20 0.56
CA ARG A 198 -15.07 12.35 0.94
C ARG A 198 -14.59 13.62 0.22
N GLY A 199 -15.45 14.64 0.15
CA GLY A 199 -15.12 15.93 -0.49
C GLY A 199 -14.69 15.76 -1.95
N ALA A 200 -13.48 16.22 -2.30
CA ALA A 200 -12.93 16.10 -3.65
C ALA A 200 -12.75 14.64 -4.16
N ALA A 201 -12.82 13.65 -3.27
CA ALA A 201 -12.83 12.22 -3.60
C ALA A 201 -14.24 11.59 -3.55
N ALA A 202 -15.31 12.38 -3.39
CA ALA A 202 -16.68 11.87 -3.27
C ALA A 202 -17.16 11.17 -4.55
N ARG A 203 -16.75 11.66 -5.73
CA ARG A 203 -17.01 10.98 -7.00
C ARG A 203 -16.03 9.81 -7.14
N PRO A 204 -16.51 8.56 -7.22
CA PRO A 204 -15.64 7.41 -7.42
C PRO A 204 -14.82 7.56 -8.70
N LYS A 205 -13.53 7.27 -8.61
CA LYS A 205 -12.62 7.22 -9.75
C LYS A 205 -12.09 5.81 -9.91
N GLU A 206 -11.88 5.38 -11.14
CA GLU A 206 -11.26 4.09 -11.43
C GLU A 206 -10.20 4.26 -12.51
N ILE A 207 -9.07 3.60 -12.33
CA ILE A 207 -8.00 3.47 -13.31
C ILE A 207 -7.64 2.00 -13.47
N THR A 208 -7.07 1.66 -14.61
CA THR A 208 -6.48 0.34 -14.84
C THR A 208 -4.97 0.49 -14.96
N VAL A 209 -4.21 -0.30 -14.21
CA VAL A 209 -2.75 -0.21 -14.08
C VAL A 209 -2.12 -1.60 -13.97
N TRP A 210 -0.83 -1.72 -14.28
CA TRP A 210 -0.07 -2.96 -14.09
C TRP A 210 0.53 -3.04 -12.68
N LEU A 211 0.33 -4.13 -11.94
CA LEU A 211 0.93 -4.38 -10.62
C LEU A 211 1.35 -5.86 -10.44
N PRO A 212 2.38 -6.18 -9.62
CA PRO A 212 3.51 -5.32 -9.29
C PRO A 212 4.33 -5.01 -10.56
N GLY A 213 4.88 -3.79 -10.65
CA GLY A 213 5.35 -3.22 -11.91
C GLY A 213 6.64 -3.83 -12.45
N ASP A 214 6.77 -3.85 -13.77
CA ASP A 214 8.02 -4.02 -14.53
C ASP A 214 8.69 -2.65 -14.81
N GLY A 215 8.46 -1.66 -13.94
CA GLY A 215 8.85 -0.25 -14.18
C GLY A 215 7.98 0.46 -15.23
N ARG A 216 6.93 -0.19 -15.76
CA ARG A 216 5.94 0.39 -16.69
C ARG A 216 4.52 0.09 -16.24
N THR A 217 4.23 0.38 -14.98
CA THR A 217 2.84 0.69 -14.60
C THR A 217 2.37 1.72 -15.63
N ARG A 218 1.37 1.39 -16.44
CA ARG A 218 0.81 2.31 -17.44
C ARG A 218 -0.67 2.36 -17.19
N VAL A 219 -1.25 3.55 -17.24
CA VAL A 219 -2.69 3.69 -17.32
C VAL A 219 -3.15 3.02 -18.61
N VAL A 220 -3.91 1.94 -18.50
CA VAL A 220 -4.53 1.31 -19.66
C VAL A 220 -5.74 2.18 -20.05
N PRO A 221 -5.81 2.69 -21.29
CA PRO A 221 -6.98 3.42 -21.76
C PRO A 221 -8.21 2.52 -21.63
N ARG A 222 -9.30 3.05 -21.06
CA ARG A 222 -10.60 2.36 -21.13
C ARG A 222 -10.98 2.24 -22.61
N SER A 223 -10.84 1.05 -23.19
CA SER A 223 -11.53 0.76 -24.45
C SER A 223 -13.02 0.93 -24.22
N ALA A 224 -13.65 1.82 -24.98
CA ALA A 224 -15.10 1.96 -24.98
C ALA A 224 -15.71 0.58 -25.26
N THR A 225 -16.55 0.10 -24.34
CA THR A 225 -17.16 -1.22 -24.41
C THR A 225 -18.07 -1.31 -25.64
N GLY A 226 -17.61 -1.96 -26.70
CA GLY A 226 -18.49 -2.64 -27.63
C GLY A 226 -19.29 -3.70 -26.87
N ARG A 227 -20.57 -3.81 -27.21
CA ARG A 227 -21.54 -4.76 -26.63
C ARG A 227 -20.92 -6.17 -26.59
N PRO A 228 -20.94 -6.89 -25.45
CA PRO A 228 -20.39 -8.24 -25.39
C PRO A 228 -21.21 -9.17 -26.28
N THR A 229 -20.62 -9.61 -27.39
CA THR A 229 -21.07 -10.82 -28.10
C THR A 229 -20.83 -12.01 -27.17
N ALA A 230 -21.85 -12.85 -27.01
CA ALA A 230 -21.82 -13.99 -26.11
C ALA A 230 -20.59 -14.89 -26.37
N PRO A 231 -19.87 -15.36 -25.33
CA PRO A 231 -18.76 -16.26 -25.53
C PRO A 231 -19.27 -17.63 -25.99
N ALA A 232 -18.66 -18.17 -27.05
CA ALA A 232 -18.79 -19.58 -27.41
C ALA A 232 -18.35 -20.46 -26.23
N VAL A 233 -19.14 -21.49 -25.92
CA VAL A 233 -18.90 -22.45 -24.84
C VAL A 233 -17.55 -23.14 -25.06
N ALA A 234 -16.55 -22.81 -24.24
CA ALA A 234 -15.27 -23.51 -24.18
C ALA A 234 -15.39 -24.74 -23.26
N PRO A 235 -14.67 -25.84 -23.54
CA PRO A 235 -14.73 -27.05 -22.73
C PRO A 235 -14.24 -26.81 -21.29
N ARG A 236 -14.88 -27.49 -20.33
CA ARG A 236 -14.60 -27.38 -18.90
C ARG A 236 -13.11 -27.67 -18.62
N ARG A 237 -12.39 -26.66 -18.13
CA ARG A 237 -10.99 -26.77 -17.70
C ARG A 237 -10.91 -27.53 -16.38
N GLY A 238 -10.03 -28.53 -16.30
CA GLY A 238 -9.71 -29.25 -15.07
C GLY A 238 -9.03 -28.38 -14.01
N PRO A 239 -8.95 -28.85 -12.75
CA PRO A 239 -8.35 -28.10 -11.66
C PRO A 239 -6.85 -27.84 -11.91
N LEU A 240 -6.40 -26.62 -11.63
CA LEU A 240 -4.99 -26.23 -11.72
C LEU A 240 -4.29 -26.50 -10.39
N THR A 241 -3.20 -27.26 -10.43
CA THR A 241 -2.33 -27.50 -9.28
C THR A 241 -1.20 -26.47 -9.26
N LEU A 242 -1.00 -25.84 -8.11
CA LEU A 242 0.07 -24.87 -7.88
C LEU A 242 1.37 -25.63 -7.59
N VAL A 243 2.31 -25.61 -8.54
CA VAL A 243 3.63 -26.22 -8.35
C VAL A 243 4.57 -25.14 -7.83
N GLY A 244 4.79 -25.15 -6.51
CA GLY A 244 5.88 -24.42 -5.87
C GLY A 244 7.19 -25.21 -6.01
N SER A 245 8.28 -24.52 -6.34
CA SER A 245 9.63 -25.09 -6.36
C SER A 245 10.24 -24.93 -4.97
N ALA A 246 10.59 -26.08 -4.35
CA ALA A 246 11.47 -26.33 -3.20
C ALA A 246 11.46 -25.32 -2.02
#